data_AF-A0A8T4X318-F1
#
_entry.id   AF-A0A8T4X318-F1
#
_cell.length_a   1.000
_cell.length_b   1.000
_cell.length_c   1.000
_cell.angle_alpha   90.00
_cell.angle_beta   90.00
_cell.angle_gamma   90.00
#
_symmetry.space_group_name_H-M   'P 1'
#
loop_
_entity.id
_entity.type
_entity.pdbx_description
1 polymer ?
#
loop_
_entity_poly.entity_id
_entity_poly.type
_entity_poly.pdbx_seq_one_letter_code
_entity_poly.pdbx_strand_id
1 'polypeptide(L)'
;MLFAIIFFLSVNFVYDSFGYNVEYKIFGRQFFDTPLVCTYQPTLEQDPYLKQWGVDRLEDSARLAVQDWQSALQVHEAKSTKDNWKINYKILTEKDVQNNLQKDCNIIIEFHPMPTEKNEMYRVLGVTYSNDSNFKLIKIYYRDIQICKTSDEKYIYYNACYGQDMLMSEKLRTTITHEIGHAFGLGHYQADDPEVNSVWAKGLVDAESIMAVFSHENSKLMKIKPIDVEKIKSIYTPNGFKLINKTSVSDIQQTPEPISEQKPVEQSIPSWIKQNAKWWSSGTINDRDFIIGIQYLVQKDIIKVSQVRESTGIFTQEIPSWVRNNAQWWSEDKITEIDFIKGIEHLVKIGIIKIK
;
A
#
# COMPACT_ATOMS: atom_id res chain seq x y z
N MET A 1 16.88 -1.56 70.87
CA MET A 1 16.94 -0.70 69.67
C MET A 1 16.40 -1.49 68.49
N LEU A 2 15.30 -1.03 67.92
CA LEU A 2 14.63 -1.63 66.75
C LEU A 2 15.53 -1.50 65.51
N PHE A 3 15.78 -2.60 64.78
CA PHE A 3 16.33 -2.53 63.43
C PHE A 3 15.18 -2.29 62.44
N ALA A 4 15.14 -1.10 61.84
CA ALA A 4 14.20 -0.77 60.77
C ALA A 4 14.69 -1.41 59.45
N ILE A 5 13.88 -2.30 58.89
CA ILE A 5 14.07 -2.85 57.54
C ILE A 5 13.59 -1.78 56.55
N ILE A 6 14.53 -1.15 55.85
CA ILE A 6 14.24 -0.22 54.75
C ILE A 6 13.96 -1.07 53.50
N PHE A 7 12.69 -1.18 53.12
CA PHE A 7 12.28 -1.69 51.82
C PHE A 7 12.59 -0.61 50.76
N PHE A 8 13.59 -0.85 49.91
CA PHE A 8 13.72 -0.14 48.64
C PHE A 8 12.61 -0.65 47.71
N LEU A 9 11.48 0.06 47.67
CA LEU A 9 10.53 -0.04 46.56
C LEU A 9 11.20 0.57 45.33
N SER A 10 11.87 -0.27 44.54
CA SER A 10 12.19 0.08 43.15
C SER A 10 10.86 0.21 42.40
N VAL A 11 10.36 1.44 42.29
CA VAL A 11 9.31 1.75 41.33
C VAL A 11 9.96 1.62 39.97
N ASN A 12 9.89 0.42 39.39
CA ASN A 12 10.11 0.25 37.97
C ASN A 12 9.04 1.10 37.28
N PHE A 13 9.41 2.29 36.83
CA PHE A 13 8.70 2.94 35.75
C PHE A 13 8.87 2.01 34.55
N VAL A 14 7.93 1.09 34.39
CA VAL A 14 7.64 0.50 33.09
C VAL A 14 7.26 1.71 32.26
N TYR A 15 8.18 2.17 31.40
CA TYR A 15 7.78 2.96 30.26
C TYR A 15 6.81 2.05 29.51
N ASP A 16 5.52 2.35 29.59
CA ASP A 16 4.56 1.77 28.66
C ASP A 16 5.17 1.96 27.28
N SER A 17 5.53 0.85 26.63
CA SER A 17 5.90 0.87 25.23
C SER A 17 4.61 1.18 24.48
N PHE A 18 4.28 2.46 24.36
CA PHE A 18 3.20 2.90 23.49
C PHE A 18 3.60 2.48 22.07
N GLY A 19 2.97 1.42 21.58
CA GLY A 19 3.03 1.09 20.16
C GLY A 19 2.38 2.23 19.40
N TYR A 20 3.14 2.92 18.56
CA TYR A 20 2.56 3.88 17.62
C TYR A 20 1.89 3.10 16.50
N ASN A 21 0.69 3.52 16.07
CA ASN A 21 0.09 2.92 14.89
C ASN A 21 0.65 3.61 13.64
N VAL A 22 0.71 2.85 12.56
CA VAL A 22 1.07 3.37 11.25
C VAL A 22 0.01 2.92 10.26
N GLU A 23 -0.51 3.85 9.46
CA GLU A 23 -1.64 3.57 8.57
C GLU A 23 -1.28 3.76 7.09
N TYR A 24 -1.86 2.91 6.24
CA TYR A 24 -2.02 3.16 4.81
C TYR A 24 -3.48 3.51 4.51
N LYS A 25 -3.73 4.74 4.09
CA LYS A 25 -4.97 5.03 3.36
C LYS A 25 -4.92 4.32 2.00
N ILE A 26 -6.05 3.83 1.49
CA ILE A 26 -6.14 3.31 0.11
C ILE A 26 -6.88 4.36 -0.71
N PHE A 27 -6.31 4.75 -1.85
CA PHE A 27 -6.89 5.72 -2.77
C PHE A 27 -7.10 5.11 -4.14
N GLY A 28 -7.99 5.70 -4.94
CA GLY A 28 -8.15 5.33 -6.35
C GLY A 28 -8.81 3.97 -6.60
N ARG A 29 -8.90 3.61 -7.89
CA ARG A 29 -9.50 2.37 -8.39
C ARG A 29 -8.40 1.47 -8.97
N GLN A 30 -8.61 0.17 -8.87
CA GLN A 30 -7.71 -0.85 -9.42
C GLN A 30 -7.67 -0.82 -10.96
N PHE A 31 -6.51 -1.15 -11.49
CA PHE A 31 -6.37 -1.62 -12.87
C PHE A 31 -6.87 -3.06 -13.00
N PHE A 32 -7.46 -3.36 -14.16
CA PHE A 32 -8.06 -4.66 -14.50
C PHE A 32 -7.40 -5.33 -15.70
N ASP A 33 -6.38 -4.67 -16.27
CA ASP A 33 -5.45 -5.24 -17.22
C ASP A 33 -4.05 -4.65 -16.98
N THR A 34 -3.04 -5.19 -17.67
CA THR A 34 -1.64 -4.77 -17.66
C THR A 34 -1.53 -3.27 -17.92
N PRO A 35 -1.16 -2.45 -16.91
CA PRO A 35 -1.14 -1.01 -17.09
C PRO A 35 -0.02 -0.59 -18.04
N LEU A 36 -0.31 0.39 -18.89
CA LEU A 36 0.67 1.14 -19.67
C LEU A 36 0.97 2.47 -18.97
N VAL A 37 2.21 2.61 -18.49
CA VAL A 37 2.76 3.86 -17.98
C VAL A 37 3.45 4.59 -19.13
N CYS A 38 3.06 5.83 -19.35
CA CYS A 38 3.64 6.68 -20.37
C CYS A 38 4.30 7.89 -19.75
N THR A 39 5.35 8.38 -20.39
CA THR A 39 6.00 9.64 -20.03
C THR A 39 6.08 10.51 -21.26
N TYR A 40 5.67 11.77 -21.17
CA TYR A 40 5.96 12.71 -22.25
C TYR A 40 7.46 12.95 -22.33
N GLN A 41 8.00 12.92 -23.55
CA GLN A 41 9.40 13.25 -23.77
C GLN A 41 9.68 14.67 -23.27
N PRO A 42 10.58 14.86 -22.29
CA PRO A 42 11.01 16.19 -21.88
C PRO A 42 11.70 16.89 -23.04
N THR A 43 11.43 18.18 -23.23
CA THR A 43 12.09 18.97 -24.28
C THR A 43 12.92 20.08 -23.67
N LEU A 44 14.02 20.45 -24.35
CA LEU A 44 14.91 21.53 -23.90
C LEU A 44 14.24 22.91 -23.95
N GLU A 45 13.11 23.04 -24.66
CA GLU A 45 12.35 24.28 -24.78
C GLU A 45 11.54 24.61 -23.51
N GLN A 46 11.21 23.59 -22.71
CA GLN A 46 10.39 23.75 -21.50
C GLN A 46 11.13 24.46 -20.37
N ASP A 47 12.46 24.42 -20.37
CA ASP A 47 13.29 25.01 -19.33
C ASP A 47 14.68 25.40 -19.88
N PRO A 48 15.07 26.69 -19.87
CA PRO A 48 16.38 27.13 -20.35
C PRO A 48 17.57 26.56 -19.54
N TYR A 49 17.32 26.09 -18.32
CA TYR A 49 18.31 25.45 -17.46
C TYR A 49 18.43 23.94 -17.70
N LEU A 50 17.45 23.32 -18.37
CA LEU A 50 17.48 21.90 -18.72
C LEU A 50 18.50 21.65 -19.84
N LYS A 51 19.31 20.61 -19.66
CA LYS A 51 20.31 20.15 -20.63
C LYS A 51 19.97 18.73 -21.06
N GLN A 52 20.60 18.25 -22.15
CA GLN A 52 20.33 16.90 -22.67
C GLN A 52 20.53 15.82 -21.61
N TRP A 53 21.60 15.88 -20.81
CA TRP A 53 21.81 14.93 -19.71
C TRP A 53 20.67 14.95 -18.68
N GLY A 54 19.97 16.08 -18.55
CA GLY A 54 18.80 16.24 -17.70
C GLY A 54 17.57 15.56 -18.31
N VAL A 55 17.37 15.69 -19.62
CA VAL A 55 16.34 14.96 -20.38
C VAL A 55 16.55 13.45 -20.21
N ASP A 56 17.76 12.96 -20.48
CA ASP A 56 18.10 11.55 -20.35
C ASP A 56 17.83 11.04 -18.91
N ARG A 57 18.20 11.86 -17.91
CA ARG A 57 17.96 11.56 -16.50
C ARG A 57 16.47 11.47 -16.16
N LEU A 58 15.63 12.35 -16.68
CA LEU A 58 14.19 12.34 -16.45
C LEU A 58 13.57 11.07 -17.04
N GLU A 59 13.89 10.77 -18.31
CA GLU A 59 13.41 9.57 -19.00
C GLU A 59 13.85 8.28 -18.28
N ASP A 60 15.13 8.18 -17.91
CA ASP A 60 15.67 7.02 -17.21
C ASP A 60 15.07 6.87 -15.81
N SER A 61 14.89 7.97 -15.07
CA SER A 61 14.33 7.91 -13.72
C SER A 61 12.90 7.39 -13.74
N ALA A 62 12.07 7.83 -14.69
CA ALA A 62 10.70 7.31 -14.85
C ALA A 62 10.69 5.84 -15.25
N ARG A 63 11.48 5.46 -16.25
CA ARG A 63 11.60 4.06 -16.70
C ARG A 63 12.03 3.14 -15.56
N LEU A 64 13.04 3.55 -14.80
CA LEU A 64 13.58 2.78 -13.68
C LEU A 64 12.59 2.70 -12.51
N ALA A 65 11.84 3.76 -12.21
CA ALA A 65 10.81 3.75 -11.17
C ALA A 65 9.67 2.76 -11.49
N VAL A 66 9.26 2.66 -12.77
CA VAL A 66 8.31 1.64 -13.23
C VAL A 66 8.89 0.23 -13.07
N GLN A 67 10.17 0.05 -13.43
CA GLN A 67 10.86 -1.22 -13.25
C GLN A 67 10.99 -1.61 -11.78
N ASP A 68 11.17 -0.65 -10.87
CA ASP A 68 11.24 -0.91 -9.43
C ASP A 68 9.95 -1.53 -8.91
N TRP A 69 8.80 -0.95 -9.25
CA TRP A 69 7.50 -1.49 -8.88
C TRP A 69 7.24 -2.87 -9.47
N GLN A 70 7.48 -3.05 -10.78
CA GLN A 70 7.32 -4.35 -11.42
C GLN A 70 8.18 -5.41 -10.73
N SER A 71 9.47 -5.09 -10.49
CA SER A 71 10.40 -6.01 -9.84
C SER A 71 9.93 -6.36 -8.44
N ALA A 72 9.55 -5.36 -7.63
CA ALA A 72 9.11 -5.54 -6.26
C ALA A 72 7.87 -6.45 -6.17
N LEU A 73 6.89 -6.26 -7.06
CA LEU A 73 5.67 -7.07 -7.09
C LEU A 73 5.94 -8.53 -7.51
N GLN A 74 6.96 -8.75 -8.34
CA GLN A 74 7.33 -10.05 -8.90
C GLN A 74 8.35 -10.86 -8.08
N VAL A 75 9.02 -10.28 -7.06
CA VAL A 75 10.11 -10.95 -6.32
C VAL A 75 9.74 -12.34 -5.80
N HIS A 76 8.53 -12.47 -5.24
CA HIS A 76 8.04 -13.72 -4.64
C HIS A 76 7.02 -14.47 -5.50
N GLU A 77 6.86 -14.09 -6.77
CA GLU A 77 5.94 -14.72 -7.70
C GLU A 77 6.56 -15.95 -8.38
N ALA A 78 5.75 -16.99 -8.57
CA ALA A 78 6.15 -18.14 -9.38
C ALA A 78 6.40 -17.70 -10.83
N LYS A 79 7.29 -18.39 -11.54
CA LYS A 79 7.62 -18.05 -12.94
C LYS A 79 6.39 -17.95 -13.84
N SER A 80 5.37 -18.79 -13.60
CA SER A 80 4.10 -18.79 -14.34
C SER A 80 3.19 -17.61 -14.03
N THR A 81 3.34 -16.94 -12.88
CA THR A 81 2.47 -15.85 -12.43
C THR A 81 3.14 -14.48 -12.47
N LYS A 82 4.45 -14.37 -12.75
CA LYS A 82 5.15 -13.08 -12.83
C LYS A 82 4.48 -12.09 -13.79
N ASP A 83 3.97 -12.57 -14.92
CA ASP A 83 3.30 -11.74 -15.92
C ASP A 83 1.97 -11.14 -15.45
N ASN A 84 1.44 -11.57 -14.31
CA ASN A 84 0.26 -10.97 -13.68
C ASN A 84 0.54 -9.56 -13.13
N TRP A 85 1.81 -9.28 -12.82
CA TRP A 85 2.27 -8.00 -12.29
C TRP A 85 3.10 -7.21 -13.30
N LYS A 86 2.94 -7.52 -14.59
CA LYS A 86 3.62 -6.81 -15.66
C LYS A 86 3.14 -5.35 -15.73
N ILE A 87 4.08 -4.43 -15.96
CA ILE A 87 3.82 -3.01 -16.19
C ILE A 87 4.53 -2.63 -17.48
N ASN A 88 3.79 -2.13 -18.46
CA ASN A 88 4.37 -1.65 -19.72
C ASN A 88 4.82 -0.19 -19.55
N TYR A 89 5.88 0.19 -20.25
CA TYR A 89 6.40 1.56 -20.26
C TYR A 89 6.61 2.07 -21.68
N LYS A 90 6.22 3.32 -21.96
CA LYS A 90 6.46 3.99 -23.26
C LYS A 90 6.81 5.46 -23.07
N ILE A 91 7.77 5.96 -23.84
CA ILE A 91 8.00 7.41 -23.99
C ILE A 91 7.13 7.91 -25.15
N LEU A 92 6.36 8.98 -24.90
CA LEU A 92 5.53 9.64 -25.89
C LEU A 92 6.33 10.75 -26.57
N THR A 93 6.65 10.54 -27.85
CA THR A 93 7.27 11.56 -28.71
C THR A 93 6.21 12.55 -29.22
N GLU A 94 6.63 13.69 -29.77
CA GLU A 94 5.70 14.65 -30.41
C GLU A 94 4.79 13.98 -31.45
N LYS A 95 5.33 13.05 -32.23
CA LYS A 95 4.57 12.28 -33.22
C LYS A 95 3.51 11.39 -32.55
N ASP A 96 3.82 10.77 -31.42
CA ASP A 96 2.83 9.97 -30.68
C ASP A 96 1.66 10.85 -30.20
N VAL A 97 1.98 12.05 -29.70
CA VAL A 97 0.98 13.02 -29.22
C VAL A 97 0.11 13.54 -30.37
N GLN A 98 0.71 13.86 -31.53
CA GLN A 98 -0.02 14.27 -32.73
C GLN A 98 -0.98 13.18 -33.23
N ASN A 99 -0.61 11.91 -33.06
CA ASN A 99 -1.45 10.76 -33.40
C ASN A 99 -2.42 10.35 -32.27
N ASN A 100 -2.51 11.14 -31.19
CA ASN A 100 -3.38 10.91 -30.05
C ASN A 100 -3.18 9.53 -29.37
N LEU A 101 -1.93 9.07 -29.28
CA LEU A 101 -1.59 7.77 -28.68
C LEU A 101 -1.53 7.80 -27.15
N GLN A 102 -1.53 8.99 -26.55
CA GLN A 102 -1.60 9.16 -25.09
C GLN A 102 -2.89 8.60 -24.47
N LYS A 103 -3.97 8.46 -25.25
CA LYS A 103 -5.24 7.89 -24.81
C LYS A 103 -5.15 6.41 -24.39
N ASP A 104 -4.13 5.71 -24.87
CA ASP A 104 -3.92 4.29 -24.60
C ASP A 104 -3.16 4.08 -23.26
N CYS A 105 -2.65 5.16 -22.67
CA CYS A 105 -1.90 5.14 -21.42
C CYS A 105 -2.84 5.14 -20.22
N ASN A 106 -2.60 4.26 -19.25
CA ASN A 106 -3.35 4.24 -17.99
C ASN A 106 -2.79 5.26 -16.98
N ILE A 107 -1.47 5.44 -17.01
CA ILE A 107 -0.74 6.39 -16.17
C ILE A 107 0.10 7.26 -17.10
N ILE A 108 0.02 8.59 -16.95
CA ILE A 108 0.89 9.54 -17.64
C ILE A 108 1.76 10.27 -16.63
N ILE A 109 3.06 10.33 -16.89
CA ILE A 109 4.04 11.13 -16.15
C ILE A 109 4.40 12.36 -16.97
N GLU A 110 4.21 13.53 -16.37
CA GLU A 110 4.58 14.83 -16.88
C GLU A 110 5.71 15.44 -16.05
N PHE A 111 6.70 15.99 -16.73
CA PHE A 111 7.80 16.71 -16.09
C PHE A 111 7.62 18.20 -16.24
N HIS A 112 7.67 18.89 -15.10
CA HIS A 112 7.55 20.33 -15.01
C HIS A 112 8.74 20.89 -14.23
N PRO A 113 9.30 22.04 -14.60
CA PRO A 113 10.41 22.63 -13.83
C PRO A 113 9.97 22.98 -12.41
N MET A 114 8.77 23.53 -12.26
CA MET A 114 8.19 23.91 -10.98
C MET A 114 6.65 23.94 -11.08
N PRO A 115 5.91 23.89 -9.95
CA PRO A 115 4.47 24.06 -9.94
C PRO A 115 4.06 25.44 -10.43
N THR A 116 3.00 25.49 -11.23
CA THR A 116 2.37 26.75 -11.67
C THR A 116 1.09 27.06 -10.90
N GLU A 117 0.48 26.05 -10.29
CA GLU A 117 -0.76 26.19 -9.53
C GLU A 117 -0.47 26.65 -8.09
N LYS A 118 -1.19 27.67 -7.61
CA LYS A 118 -0.93 28.31 -6.29
C LYS A 118 -1.05 27.35 -5.10
N ASN A 119 -1.94 26.37 -5.19
CA ASN A 119 -2.15 25.30 -4.21
C ASN A 119 -0.96 24.33 -4.14
N GLU A 120 -0.20 24.19 -5.23
CA GLU A 120 0.96 23.29 -5.35
C GLU A 120 2.29 24.02 -5.17
N MET A 121 2.25 25.35 -5.02
CA MET A 121 3.43 26.20 -4.88
C MET A 121 4.28 25.86 -3.64
N TYR A 122 3.77 25.02 -2.73
CA TYR A 122 4.45 24.65 -1.48
C TYR A 122 5.00 23.22 -1.51
N ARG A 123 6.33 23.12 -1.65
CA ARG A 123 7.18 21.98 -1.24
C ARG A 123 6.81 20.59 -1.80
N VAL A 124 6.11 20.51 -2.93
CA VAL A 124 5.84 19.23 -3.59
C VAL A 124 6.86 18.97 -4.71
N LEU A 125 7.35 17.74 -4.78
CA LEU A 125 8.24 17.27 -5.85
C LEU A 125 7.49 16.39 -6.86
N GLY A 126 6.32 15.90 -6.46
CA GLY A 126 5.44 15.09 -7.27
C GLY A 126 4.00 15.23 -6.75
N VAL A 127 3.05 15.05 -7.66
CA VAL A 127 1.62 14.95 -7.34
C VAL A 127 0.97 13.94 -8.27
N THR A 128 0.17 13.04 -7.71
CA THR A 128 -0.66 12.10 -8.46
C THR A 128 -2.13 12.49 -8.39
N TYR A 129 -2.73 12.71 -9.56
CA TYR A 129 -4.16 12.90 -9.73
C TYR A 129 -4.80 11.63 -10.26
N SER A 130 -5.98 11.32 -9.73
CA SER A 130 -6.85 10.27 -10.25
C SER A 130 -8.18 10.86 -10.63
N ASN A 131 -8.70 10.46 -11.79
CA ASN A 131 -10.08 10.74 -12.18
C ASN A 131 -10.93 9.46 -12.10
N ASP A 132 -12.23 9.58 -12.41
CA ASP A 132 -13.17 8.45 -12.41
C ASP A 132 -12.98 7.47 -13.58
N SER A 133 -12.22 7.84 -14.63
CA SER A 133 -12.04 7.03 -15.83
C SER A 133 -10.86 6.04 -15.74
N ASN A 134 -10.46 5.67 -14.52
CA ASN A 134 -9.27 4.87 -14.19
C ASN A 134 -7.91 5.45 -14.64
N PHE A 135 -7.90 6.57 -15.36
CA PHE A 135 -6.69 7.27 -15.76
C PHE A 135 -6.01 7.95 -14.55
N LYS A 136 -4.67 8.00 -14.58
CA LYS A 136 -3.85 8.65 -13.56
C LYS A 136 -2.87 9.61 -14.23
N LEU A 137 -2.79 10.83 -13.71
CA LEU A 137 -1.80 11.82 -14.11
C LEU A 137 -0.82 12.01 -12.96
N ILE A 138 0.46 11.89 -13.24
CA ILE A 138 1.54 12.19 -12.31
C ILE A 138 2.27 13.41 -12.86
N LYS A 139 2.33 14.49 -12.07
CA LYS A 139 3.21 15.63 -12.34
C LYS A 139 4.45 15.52 -11.46
N ILE A 140 5.62 15.70 -12.04
CA ILE A 140 6.91 15.67 -11.35
C ILE A 140 7.60 17.02 -11.53
N TYR A 141 8.01 17.61 -10.40
CA TYR A 141 8.71 18.89 -10.34
C TYR A 141 10.20 18.65 -10.16
N TYR A 142 10.98 18.85 -11.22
CA TYR A 142 12.36 18.37 -11.28
C TYR A 142 13.42 19.37 -10.84
N ARG A 143 13.07 20.64 -10.58
CA ARG A 143 14.01 21.58 -9.96
C ARG A 143 14.10 21.37 -8.46
N ASP A 144 15.29 21.61 -7.93
CA ASP A 144 15.52 21.51 -6.50
C ASP A 144 14.76 22.59 -5.71
N ILE A 145 14.48 22.30 -4.44
CA ILE A 145 13.85 23.26 -3.53
C ILE A 145 14.92 23.77 -2.57
N GLN A 146 15.07 25.08 -2.52
CA GLN A 146 16.00 25.77 -1.63
C GLN A 146 15.27 26.83 -0.79
N ILE A 147 15.96 27.38 0.21
CA ILE A 147 15.43 28.49 1.02
C ILE A 147 15.87 29.80 0.37
N CYS A 148 14.93 30.50 -0.26
CA CYS A 148 15.15 31.83 -0.78
C CYS A 148 14.92 32.89 0.30
N LYS A 149 15.78 33.90 0.28
CA LYS A 149 15.60 35.13 1.04
C LYS A 149 14.88 36.15 0.17
N THR A 150 13.70 36.59 0.58
CA THR A 150 13.02 37.76 0.03
C THR A 150 12.99 38.87 1.08
N SER A 151 12.98 40.13 0.69
CA SER A 151 12.92 41.24 1.64
C SER A 151 12.03 42.34 1.11
N ASP A 152 11.28 42.96 2.01
CA ASP A 152 10.67 44.28 1.78
C ASP A 152 11.43 45.35 2.58
N GLU A 153 10.94 46.59 2.57
CA GLU A 153 11.57 47.72 3.27
C GLU A 153 11.69 47.52 4.79
N LYS A 154 10.96 46.56 5.38
CA LYS A 154 10.79 46.41 6.83
C LYS A 154 11.18 45.03 7.36
N TYR A 155 11.13 43.98 6.53
CA TYR A 155 11.35 42.60 6.94
C TYR A 155 12.12 41.77 5.90
N ILE A 156 12.80 40.76 6.42
CA ILE A 156 13.40 39.68 5.63
C ILE A 156 12.55 38.43 5.85
N TYR A 157 12.11 37.81 4.76
CA TYR A 157 11.38 36.56 4.74
C TYR A 157 12.26 35.45 4.17
N TYR A 158 12.12 34.26 4.74
CA TYR A 158 12.76 33.05 4.27
C TYR A 158 11.67 32.09 3.80
N ASN A 159 11.57 31.89 2.48
CA ASN A 159 10.53 31.06 1.87
C ASN A 159 11.18 29.92 1.08
N ALA A 160 10.51 28.78 1.00
CA ALA A 160 10.92 27.73 0.06
C ALA A 160 10.70 28.23 -1.38
N CYS A 161 11.66 27.99 -2.26
CA CYS A 161 11.61 28.35 -3.66
C CYS A 161 12.29 27.27 -4.51
N TYR A 162 11.98 27.23 -5.79
CA TYR A 162 12.64 26.34 -6.74
C TYR A 162 13.94 26.97 -7.25
N GLY A 163 15.03 26.22 -7.24
CA GLY A 163 16.32 26.66 -7.72
C GLY A 163 16.45 26.59 -9.24
N GLN A 164 17.68 26.75 -9.71
CA GLN A 164 18.04 26.57 -11.13
C GLN A 164 18.59 25.16 -11.38
N ASP A 165 18.93 24.44 -10.32
CA ASP A 165 19.50 23.10 -10.41
C ASP A 165 18.40 22.04 -10.46
N MET A 166 18.72 20.91 -11.10
CA MET A 166 17.85 19.75 -11.07
C MET A 166 18.02 18.95 -9.79
N LEU A 167 16.95 18.29 -9.36
CA LEU A 167 17.01 17.26 -8.33
C LEU A 167 18.12 16.23 -8.63
N MET A 168 18.77 15.78 -7.57
CA MET A 168 19.64 14.61 -7.63
C MET A 168 18.85 13.41 -8.18
N SER A 169 19.49 12.59 -9.01
CA SER A 169 18.84 11.46 -9.70
C SER A 169 18.13 10.51 -8.73
N GLU A 170 18.72 10.28 -7.54
CA GLU A 170 18.12 9.45 -6.51
C GLU A 170 16.80 10.04 -6.00
N LYS A 171 16.78 11.33 -5.67
CA LYS A 171 15.59 12.04 -5.20
C LYS A 171 14.50 12.11 -6.26
N LEU A 172 14.89 12.32 -7.52
CA LEU A 172 13.97 12.29 -8.66
C LEU A 172 13.32 10.92 -8.83
N ARG A 173 14.10 9.84 -8.92
CA ARG A 173 13.58 8.47 -9.07
C ARG A 173 12.71 8.09 -7.88
N THR A 174 13.15 8.33 -6.64
CA THR A 174 12.37 8.06 -5.43
C THR A 174 11.02 8.78 -5.46
N THR A 175 10.99 10.06 -5.88
CA THR A 175 9.74 10.82 -6.01
C THR A 175 8.82 10.16 -7.04
N ILE A 176 9.34 9.83 -8.22
CA ILE A 176 8.53 9.17 -9.26
C ILE A 176 8.00 7.82 -8.76
N THR A 177 8.82 7.02 -8.07
CA THR A 177 8.39 5.73 -7.51
C THR A 177 7.29 5.91 -6.45
N HIS A 178 7.37 6.94 -5.60
CA HIS A 178 6.31 7.30 -4.65
C HIS A 178 5.00 7.62 -5.36
N GLU A 179 5.05 8.50 -6.36
CA GLU A 179 3.85 8.89 -7.13
C GLU A 179 3.22 7.70 -7.89
N ILE A 180 4.04 6.79 -8.43
CA ILE A 180 3.52 5.55 -9.03
C ILE A 180 2.78 4.70 -7.97
N GLY A 181 3.25 4.69 -6.72
CA GLY A 181 2.54 4.04 -5.61
C GLY A 181 1.14 4.60 -5.41
N HIS A 182 0.99 5.93 -5.46
CA HIS A 182 -0.32 6.58 -5.48
C HIS A 182 -1.17 6.17 -6.68
N ALA A 183 -0.58 6.09 -7.87
CA ALA A 183 -1.29 5.67 -9.08
C ALA A 183 -1.78 4.22 -8.99
N PHE A 184 -1.07 3.34 -8.27
CA PHE A 184 -1.53 1.97 -7.97
C PHE A 184 -2.54 1.89 -6.82
N GLY A 185 -2.75 2.97 -6.08
CA GLY A 185 -3.79 3.11 -5.09
C GLY A 185 -3.31 3.13 -3.63
N LEU A 186 -2.01 3.24 -3.40
CA LEU A 186 -1.47 3.48 -2.07
C LEU A 186 -1.71 4.92 -1.65
N GLY A 187 -2.07 5.13 -0.41
CA GLY A 187 -1.98 6.43 0.25
C GLY A 187 -0.67 6.60 0.98
N HIS A 188 -0.51 7.78 1.55
CA HIS A 188 0.61 8.06 2.42
C HIS A 188 0.66 7.10 3.61
N TYR A 189 1.88 6.71 3.96
CA TYR A 189 2.23 5.95 5.14
C TYR A 189 2.70 6.93 6.22
N GLN A 190 2.00 6.96 7.35
CA GLN A 190 2.30 7.91 8.42
C GLN A 190 2.09 7.28 9.78
N ALA A 191 3.00 7.57 10.70
CA ALA A 191 2.83 7.19 12.10
C ALA A 191 1.85 8.15 12.77
N ASP A 192 1.15 7.67 13.79
CA ASP A 192 0.34 8.54 14.66
C ASP A 192 1.24 9.49 15.48
N ASP A 193 2.49 9.08 15.72
CA ASP A 193 3.49 9.85 16.44
C ASP A 193 4.21 10.86 15.51
N PRO A 194 4.05 12.18 15.74
CA PRO A 194 4.74 13.22 14.97
C PRO A 194 6.27 13.17 15.08
N GLU A 195 6.83 12.65 16.18
CA GLU A 195 8.27 12.54 16.36
C GLU A 195 8.87 11.50 15.40
N VAL A 196 8.24 10.33 15.29
CA VAL A 196 8.62 9.28 14.31
C VAL A 196 8.59 9.85 12.89
N ASN A 197 7.51 10.54 12.53
CA ASN A 197 7.38 11.21 11.24
C ASN A 197 8.48 12.26 11.00
N SER A 198 8.88 13.01 12.03
CA SER A 198 9.97 13.99 11.95
C SER A 198 11.34 13.34 11.74
N VAL A 199 11.59 12.22 12.43
CA VAL A 199 12.82 11.44 12.30
C VAL A 199 12.95 10.86 10.89
N TRP A 200 11.85 10.33 10.34
CA TRP A 200 11.78 9.94 8.93
C TRP A 200 12.05 11.12 8.00
N ALA A 201 11.35 12.25 8.16
CA ALA A 201 11.54 13.43 7.31
C ALA A 201 13.01 13.92 7.26
N LYS A 202 13.72 13.86 8.39
CA LYS A 202 15.14 14.24 8.50
C LYS A 202 16.11 13.18 7.96
N GLY A 203 15.61 12.00 7.56
CA GLY A 203 16.44 10.90 7.09
C GLY A 203 17.35 10.28 8.16
N LEU A 204 17.02 10.45 9.44
CA LEU A 204 17.78 9.90 10.56
C LEU A 204 17.56 8.39 10.73
N VAL A 205 16.40 7.90 10.31
CA VAL A 205 16.01 6.49 10.32
C VAL A 205 15.28 6.17 9.01
N ASP A 206 15.45 4.93 8.54
CA ASP A 206 14.70 4.39 7.41
C ASP A 206 13.20 4.43 7.69
N ALA A 207 12.43 4.99 6.76
CA ALA A 207 10.99 4.77 6.78
C ALA A 207 10.67 3.34 6.35
N GLU A 208 9.64 2.77 6.97
CA GLU A 208 9.17 1.40 6.68
C GLU A 208 8.38 1.32 5.35
N SER A 209 8.28 2.42 4.61
CA SER A 209 7.54 2.50 3.36
C SER A 209 8.11 3.58 2.44
N ILE A 210 8.07 3.35 1.13
CA ILE A 210 8.34 4.42 0.15
C ILE A 210 7.25 5.50 0.15
N MET A 211 6.06 5.18 0.67
CA MET A 211 4.91 6.07 0.76
C MET A 211 4.95 6.98 2.00
N ALA A 212 6.06 7.05 2.72
CA ALA A 212 6.22 7.97 3.84
C ALA A 212 5.92 9.41 3.43
N VAL A 213 5.17 10.16 4.24
CA VAL A 213 4.59 11.48 3.89
C VAL A 213 5.63 12.54 3.53
N PHE A 214 6.86 12.39 4.03
CA PHE A 214 7.88 13.43 3.93
C PHE A 214 8.99 12.99 2.99
N SER A 215 9.35 13.83 2.03
CA SER A 215 10.54 13.59 1.21
C SER A 215 11.79 13.67 2.10
N HIS A 216 12.46 12.53 2.31
CA HIS A 216 13.67 12.44 3.13
C HIS A 216 14.80 13.30 2.53
N GLU A 217 15.65 13.86 3.39
CA GLU A 217 16.94 14.42 2.96
C GLU A 217 17.85 13.33 2.37
N ASN A 218 17.73 12.09 2.88
CA ASN A 218 18.45 10.93 2.36
C ASN A 218 17.55 10.03 1.52
N SER A 219 17.43 10.33 0.22
CA SER A 219 16.60 9.58 -0.73
C SER A 219 17.01 8.11 -0.91
N LYS A 220 18.23 7.71 -0.52
CA LYS A 220 18.70 6.32 -0.64
C LYS A 220 17.93 5.35 0.25
N LEU A 221 17.35 5.85 1.34
CA LEU A 221 16.65 5.04 2.33
C LEU A 221 15.16 4.83 1.95
N MET A 222 14.64 5.67 1.06
CA MET A 222 13.28 5.60 0.54
C MET A 222 13.21 4.66 -0.67
N LYS A 223 12.87 3.40 -0.39
CA LYS A 223 12.69 2.32 -1.36
C LYS A 223 11.39 1.59 -1.08
N ILE A 224 10.86 0.91 -2.10
CA ILE A 224 9.70 0.02 -1.93
C ILE A 224 10.06 -1.05 -0.89
N LYS A 225 9.23 -1.19 0.14
CA LYS A 225 9.38 -2.16 1.24
C LYS A 225 8.34 -3.28 1.11
N PRO A 226 8.50 -4.41 1.84
CA PRO A 226 7.54 -5.51 1.79
C PRO A 226 6.10 -5.08 2.11
N ILE A 227 5.92 -4.16 3.06
CA ILE A 227 4.59 -3.66 3.44
C ILE A 227 3.89 -2.90 2.31
N ASP A 228 4.64 -2.17 1.45
CA ASP A 228 4.10 -1.53 0.26
C ASP A 228 3.56 -2.58 -0.74
N VAL A 229 4.34 -3.64 -0.96
CA VAL A 229 4.00 -4.75 -1.87
C VAL A 229 2.78 -5.50 -1.35
N GLU A 230 2.76 -5.86 -0.07
CA GLU A 230 1.62 -6.52 0.57
C GLU A 230 0.34 -5.67 0.44
N LYS A 231 0.46 -4.36 0.63
CA LYS A 231 -0.67 -3.46 0.50
C LYS A 231 -1.19 -3.42 -0.94
N ILE A 232 -0.33 -3.31 -1.95
CA ILE A 232 -0.77 -3.43 -3.36
C ILE A 232 -1.43 -4.79 -3.59
N LYS A 233 -0.82 -5.89 -3.17
CA LYS A 233 -1.41 -7.24 -3.34
C LYS A 233 -2.77 -7.39 -2.65
N SER A 234 -3.02 -6.67 -1.56
CA SER A 234 -4.33 -6.63 -0.89
C SER A 234 -5.38 -5.82 -1.66
N ILE A 235 -4.95 -4.87 -2.49
CA ILE A 235 -5.83 -4.05 -3.32
C ILE A 235 -6.24 -4.85 -4.55
N TYR A 236 -5.32 -5.51 -5.24
CA TYR A 236 -5.58 -6.19 -6.51
C TYR A 236 -6.03 -7.65 -6.36
N THR A 237 -6.39 -8.29 -7.47
CA THR A 237 -6.79 -9.71 -7.49
C THR A 237 -5.59 -10.63 -7.28
N PRO A 238 -5.80 -11.93 -6.97
CA PRO A 238 -4.72 -12.92 -6.98
C PRO A 238 -3.98 -13.04 -8.32
N ASN A 239 -4.60 -12.59 -9.43
CA ASN A 239 -3.99 -12.50 -10.75
C ASN A 239 -3.36 -11.13 -11.04
N GLY A 240 -2.98 -10.39 -9.99
CA GLY A 240 -2.34 -9.09 -10.09
C GLY A 240 -3.21 -8.08 -10.82
N PHE A 241 -2.65 -7.42 -11.84
CA PHE A 241 -3.36 -6.45 -12.66
C PHE A 241 -4.40 -7.08 -13.58
N LYS A 242 -4.40 -8.40 -13.79
CA LYS A 242 -5.32 -9.06 -14.72
C LYS A 242 -6.61 -9.47 -14.00
N LEU A 243 -7.74 -9.36 -14.71
CA LEU A 243 -8.99 -9.94 -14.27
C LEU A 243 -8.90 -11.47 -14.16
N ILE A 244 -9.67 -12.03 -13.24
CA ILE A 244 -10.00 -13.46 -13.27
C ILE A 244 -10.97 -13.63 -14.44
N ASN A 245 -10.50 -14.21 -15.55
CA ASN A 245 -11.41 -14.65 -16.61
C ASN A 245 -12.43 -15.60 -15.97
N LYS A 246 -13.69 -15.17 -15.84
CA LYS A 246 -14.82 -16.10 -15.80
C LYS A 246 -14.90 -16.66 -17.21
N THR A 247 -14.14 -17.72 -17.48
CA THR A 247 -14.28 -18.48 -18.72
C THR A 247 -15.75 -18.90 -18.81
N SER A 248 -16.41 -18.46 -19.88
CA SER A 248 -17.69 -18.99 -20.31
C SER A 248 -17.60 -20.51 -20.31
N VAL A 249 -18.47 -21.13 -19.51
CA VAL A 249 -18.67 -22.58 -19.47
C VAL A 249 -19.32 -22.99 -20.79
N SER A 250 -18.50 -23.25 -21.80
CA SER A 250 -18.87 -24.01 -22.97
C SER A 250 -17.64 -24.75 -23.43
N ASP A 251 -17.77 -26.07 -23.50
CA ASP A 251 -16.80 -27.04 -24.00
C ASP A 251 -15.75 -27.56 -23.01
N ILE A 252 -16.20 -28.36 -22.04
CA ILE A 252 -15.63 -29.70 -21.84
C ILE A 252 -16.78 -30.67 -21.58
N GLN A 253 -17.25 -31.31 -22.66
CA GLN A 253 -18.06 -32.51 -22.59
C GLN A 253 -17.13 -33.71 -22.70
N GLN A 254 -16.70 -34.26 -21.57
CA GLN A 254 -16.33 -35.66 -21.44
C GLN A 254 -16.36 -36.08 -19.98
N THR A 255 -17.42 -36.80 -19.65
CA THR A 255 -17.60 -37.60 -18.44
C THR A 255 -16.51 -38.68 -18.37
N PRO A 256 -15.90 -38.86 -17.19
CA PRO A 256 -15.96 -40.18 -16.56
C PRO A 256 -16.72 -40.13 -15.22
N GLU A 257 -17.25 -41.29 -14.86
CA GLU A 257 -18.18 -41.62 -13.77
C GLU A 257 -17.89 -41.02 -12.37
N PRO A 258 -18.93 -40.91 -11.53
CA PRO A 258 -18.91 -40.07 -10.34
C PRO A 258 -18.12 -40.71 -9.21
N ILE A 259 -17.02 -40.07 -8.81
CA ILE A 259 -16.57 -40.15 -7.43
C ILE A 259 -17.45 -39.17 -6.65
N SER A 260 -18.19 -39.71 -5.69
CA SER A 260 -19.10 -38.97 -4.81
C SER A 260 -18.34 -37.92 -3.98
N GLU A 261 -18.18 -36.72 -4.54
CA GLU A 261 -17.92 -35.52 -3.75
C GLU A 261 -19.26 -35.03 -3.21
N GLN A 262 -19.40 -35.12 -1.90
CA GLN A 262 -20.55 -34.62 -1.18
C GLN A 262 -20.68 -33.11 -1.43
N LYS A 263 -21.86 -32.74 -1.94
CA LYS A 263 -22.38 -31.37 -1.98
C LYS A 263 -22.00 -30.65 -0.67
N PRO A 264 -21.35 -29.47 -0.69
CA PRO A 264 -21.14 -28.72 0.54
C PRO A 264 -22.52 -28.46 1.13
N VAL A 265 -22.77 -29.03 2.31
CA VAL A 265 -23.94 -28.69 3.11
C VAL A 265 -23.86 -27.17 3.29
N GLU A 266 -24.90 -26.48 2.84
CA GLU A 266 -25.07 -25.04 3.04
C GLU A 266 -25.12 -24.80 4.56
N GLN A 267 -23.94 -24.61 5.15
CA GLN A 267 -23.79 -24.43 6.58
C GLN A 267 -24.22 -23.00 6.89
N SER A 268 -25.48 -22.85 7.29
CA SER A 268 -26.03 -21.58 7.74
C SER A 268 -25.57 -21.30 9.17
N ILE A 269 -24.61 -20.40 9.32
CA ILE A 269 -24.22 -19.77 10.56
C ILE A 269 -25.41 -18.93 11.05
N PRO A 270 -25.83 -19.07 12.31
CA PRO A 270 -26.88 -18.24 12.87
C PRO A 270 -26.58 -16.74 12.75
N SER A 271 -27.57 -15.94 12.40
CA SER A 271 -27.43 -14.49 12.17
C SER A 271 -26.85 -13.71 13.35
N TRP A 272 -27.00 -14.20 14.59
CA TRP A 272 -26.42 -13.56 15.78
C TRP A 272 -24.88 -13.59 15.79
N ILE A 273 -24.25 -14.53 15.09
CA ILE A 273 -22.77 -14.58 14.94
C ILE A 273 -22.27 -13.41 14.10
N LYS A 274 -23.04 -13.03 13.08
CA LYS A 274 -22.75 -11.89 12.22
C LYS A 274 -22.79 -10.57 12.99
N GLN A 275 -23.67 -10.48 13.98
CA GLN A 275 -23.71 -9.34 14.90
C GLN A 275 -22.47 -9.27 15.80
N ASN A 276 -21.95 -10.42 16.26
CA ASN A 276 -20.69 -10.48 17.01
C ASN A 276 -19.49 -10.08 16.15
N ALA A 277 -19.47 -10.48 14.87
CA ALA A 277 -18.45 -10.04 13.91
C ALA A 277 -18.46 -8.52 13.71
N LYS A 278 -19.66 -7.92 13.59
CA LYS A 278 -19.83 -6.46 13.53
C LYS A 278 -19.27 -5.75 14.76
N TRP A 279 -19.61 -6.24 15.96
CA TRP A 279 -19.15 -5.66 17.23
C TRP A 279 -17.65 -5.80 17.44
N TRP A 280 -17.06 -6.89 16.97
CA TRP A 280 -15.61 -7.04 16.99
C TRP A 280 -14.92 -6.11 15.98
N SER A 281 -15.47 -5.96 14.77
CA SER A 281 -14.91 -5.01 13.80
C SER A 281 -15.03 -3.55 14.24
N SER A 282 -16.08 -3.18 14.99
CA SER A 282 -16.25 -1.84 15.53
C SER A 282 -15.49 -1.59 16.84
N GLY A 283 -14.70 -2.56 17.31
CA GLY A 283 -13.93 -2.46 18.56
C GLY A 283 -14.77 -2.57 19.84
N THR A 284 -16.05 -2.91 19.74
CA THR A 284 -16.94 -3.13 20.89
C THR A 284 -16.59 -4.44 21.62
N ILE A 285 -16.16 -5.46 20.86
CA ILE A 285 -15.58 -6.70 21.40
C ILE A 285 -14.06 -6.64 21.16
N ASN A 286 -13.27 -7.01 22.16
CA ASN A 286 -11.82 -7.08 22.03
C ASN A 286 -11.38 -8.40 21.37
N ASP A 287 -10.12 -8.48 20.92
CA ASP A 287 -9.58 -9.64 20.20
C ASP A 287 -9.66 -10.94 20.98
N ARG A 288 -9.41 -10.87 22.28
CA ARG A 288 -9.46 -12.03 23.18
C ARG A 288 -10.87 -12.61 23.23
N ASP A 289 -11.87 -11.76 23.43
CA ASP A 289 -13.28 -12.18 23.54
C ASP A 289 -13.81 -12.71 22.21
N PHE A 290 -13.38 -12.14 21.08
CA PHE A 290 -13.73 -12.64 19.77
C PHE A 290 -13.11 -14.02 19.46
N ILE A 291 -11.82 -14.23 19.79
CA ILE A 291 -11.17 -15.54 19.64
C ILE A 291 -11.89 -16.59 20.49
N ILE A 292 -12.20 -16.28 21.75
CA ILE A 292 -12.94 -17.18 22.65
C ILE A 292 -14.30 -17.53 22.03
N GLY A 293 -14.98 -16.54 21.43
CA GLY A 293 -16.21 -16.75 20.67
C GLY A 293 -16.03 -17.73 19.53
N ILE A 294 -15.06 -17.52 18.63
CA ILE A 294 -14.81 -18.42 17.49
C ILE A 294 -14.43 -19.84 17.96
N GLN A 295 -13.59 -19.96 18.98
CA GLN A 295 -13.23 -21.25 19.58
C GLN A 295 -14.48 -22.01 20.04
N TYR A 296 -15.37 -21.34 20.76
CA TYR A 296 -16.63 -21.90 21.22
C TYR A 296 -17.51 -22.35 20.04
N LEU A 297 -17.62 -21.55 18.97
CA LEU A 297 -18.44 -21.86 17.81
C LEU A 297 -17.94 -23.10 17.05
N VAL A 298 -16.62 -23.26 16.97
CA VAL A 298 -16.05 -24.47 16.37
C VAL A 298 -16.24 -25.68 17.28
N GLN A 299 -16.04 -25.54 18.60
CA GLN A 299 -16.28 -26.62 19.57
C GLN A 299 -17.74 -27.09 19.61
N LYS A 300 -18.70 -26.23 19.25
CA LYS A 300 -20.13 -26.56 19.17
C LYS A 300 -20.58 -27.01 17.78
N ASP A 301 -19.63 -27.24 16.85
CA ASP A 301 -19.90 -27.59 15.45
C ASP A 301 -20.78 -26.57 14.69
N ILE A 302 -20.87 -25.33 15.20
CA ILE A 302 -21.60 -24.22 14.57
C ILE A 302 -20.79 -23.67 13.38
N ILE A 303 -19.47 -23.60 13.52
CA ILE A 303 -18.51 -23.34 12.43
C ILE A 303 -17.68 -24.61 12.25
N LYS A 304 -17.72 -25.21 11.06
CA LYS A 304 -16.90 -26.40 10.75
C LYS A 304 -15.65 -25.94 10.04
N VAL A 305 -14.49 -26.28 10.61
CA VAL A 305 -13.19 -26.05 10.00
C VAL A 305 -12.60 -27.40 9.60
N SER A 306 -12.15 -27.49 8.35
CA SER A 306 -11.72 -28.75 7.74
C SER A 306 -10.38 -29.30 8.26
N GLN A 307 -9.61 -28.50 9.01
CA GLN A 307 -8.33 -28.91 9.60
C GLN A 307 -8.09 -28.27 10.97
N VAL A 308 -8.10 -29.07 12.04
CA VAL A 308 -7.63 -28.66 13.37
C VAL A 308 -6.27 -29.31 13.62
N ARG A 309 -5.21 -28.52 13.75
CA ARG A 309 -3.93 -28.98 14.30
C ARG A 309 -3.81 -28.49 15.73
N GLU A 310 -3.63 -29.42 16.68
CA GLU A 310 -3.27 -29.08 18.06
C GLU A 310 -1.91 -28.35 18.07
N SER A 311 -1.83 -27.17 18.69
CA SER A 311 -0.56 -26.42 18.80
C SER A 311 -0.23 -26.03 20.24
N THR A 312 0.86 -26.58 20.76
CA THR A 312 1.37 -26.50 22.15
C THR A 312 2.29 -25.30 22.43
N GLY A 313 2.00 -24.12 21.89
CA GLY A 313 2.81 -22.89 22.09
C GLY A 313 2.14 -21.80 22.93
N ILE A 314 2.93 -21.06 23.72
CA ILE A 314 2.50 -19.91 24.53
C ILE A 314 2.13 -18.71 23.62
N PHE A 315 1.09 -17.96 24.01
CA PHE A 315 0.38 -16.94 23.23
C PHE A 315 1.06 -15.56 23.33
N THR A 316 1.51 -15.00 22.20
CA THR A 316 2.04 -13.61 22.16
C THR A 316 1.78 -12.87 20.83
N GLN A 317 0.83 -13.29 19.98
CA GLN A 317 0.60 -12.62 18.70
C GLN A 317 -0.78 -11.96 18.65
N GLU A 318 -0.80 -10.63 18.56
CA GLU A 318 -2.00 -9.82 18.36
C GLU A 318 -2.68 -10.19 17.04
N ILE A 319 -4.02 -10.13 17.00
CA ILE A 319 -4.78 -10.43 15.79
C ILE A 319 -4.51 -9.32 14.77
N PRO A 320 -3.98 -9.64 13.58
CA PRO A 320 -3.77 -8.62 12.56
C PRO A 320 -5.07 -7.90 12.21
N SER A 321 -5.05 -6.58 12.07
CA SER A 321 -6.25 -5.77 11.80
C SER A 321 -6.98 -6.15 10.51
N TRP A 322 -6.32 -6.81 9.54
CA TRP A 322 -6.99 -7.32 8.34
C TRP A 322 -8.05 -8.39 8.67
N VAL A 323 -7.90 -9.12 9.77
CA VAL A 323 -8.87 -10.12 10.21
C VAL A 323 -10.17 -9.45 10.68
N ARG A 324 -10.07 -8.28 11.32
CA ARG A 324 -11.23 -7.45 11.70
C ARG A 324 -11.98 -6.93 10.49
N ASN A 325 -11.28 -6.59 9.40
CA ASN A 325 -11.91 -6.16 8.15
C ASN A 325 -12.76 -7.27 7.53
N ASN A 326 -12.30 -8.53 7.58
CA ASN A 326 -13.09 -9.66 7.09
C ASN A 326 -14.37 -9.86 7.91
N ALA A 327 -14.31 -9.67 9.23
CA ALA A 327 -15.50 -9.71 10.09
C ALA A 327 -16.46 -8.55 9.79
N GLN A 328 -15.94 -7.34 9.51
CA GLN A 328 -16.75 -6.21 9.06
C GLN A 328 -17.46 -6.53 7.75
N TRP A 329 -16.71 -6.98 6.74
CA TRP A 329 -17.23 -7.28 5.41
C TRP A 329 -18.26 -8.39 5.43
N TRP A 330 -18.03 -9.43 6.24
CA TRP A 330 -19.03 -10.47 6.43
C TRP A 330 -20.29 -9.89 7.08
N SER A 331 -20.13 -9.03 8.09
CA SER A 331 -21.27 -8.39 8.75
C SER A 331 -22.11 -7.45 7.87
N GLU A 332 -21.50 -6.90 6.83
CA GLU A 332 -22.09 -5.99 5.86
C GLU A 332 -22.51 -6.69 4.55
N ASP A 333 -22.54 -8.03 4.52
CA ASP A 333 -22.89 -8.82 3.31
C ASP A 333 -21.96 -8.59 2.10
N LYS A 334 -20.74 -8.10 2.34
CA LYS A 334 -19.74 -7.83 1.31
C LYS A 334 -18.91 -9.07 0.93
N ILE A 335 -18.81 -10.05 1.83
CA ILE A 335 -18.23 -11.37 1.56
C ILE A 335 -19.20 -12.46 1.98
N THR A 336 -19.10 -13.62 1.32
CA THR A 336 -20.00 -14.74 1.63
C THR A 336 -19.62 -15.40 2.95
N GLU A 337 -20.56 -16.14 3.52
CA GLU A 337 -20.31 -16.94 4.72
C GLU A 337 -19.19 -17.97 4.54
N ILE A 338 -19.10 -18.54 3.34
CA ILE A 338 -18.03 -19.46 2.96
C ILE A 338 -16.67 -18.73 2.98
N ASP A 339 -16.61 -17.48 2.51
CA ASP A 339 -15.38 -16.69 2.54
C ASP A 339 -14.96 -16.34 3.97
N PHE A 340 -15.93 -16.04 4.83
CA PHE A 340 -15.68 -15.81 6.26
C PHE A 340 -15.15 -17.08 6.95
N ILE A 341 -15.76 -18.25 6.71
CA ILE A 341 -15.32 -19.54 7.26
C ILE A 341 -13.89 -19.86 6.79
N LYS A 342 -13.58 -19.68 5.49
CA LYS A 342 -12.22 -19.85 4.96
C LYS A 342 -11.21 -18.93 5.64
N GLY A 343 -11.62 -17.71 5.97
CA GLY A 343 -10.83 -16.79 6.79
C GLY A 343 -10.51 -17.39 8.17
N ILE A 344 -11.52 -17.91 8.87
CA ILE A 344 -11.34 -18.58 10.17
C ILE A 344 -10.43 -19.82 10.04
N GLU A 345 -10.64 -20.67 9.02
CA GLU A 345 -9.78 -21.82 8.74
C GLU A 345 -8.32 -21.41 8.54
N HIS A 346 -8.09 -20.29 7.85
CA HIS A 346 -6.75 -19.75 7.67
C HIS A 346 -6.12 -19.34 9.01
N LEU A 347 -6.86 -18.64 9.88
CA LEU A 347 -6.39 -18.24 11.21
C LEU A 347 -6.05 -19.44 12.11
N VAL A 348 -6.84 -20.51 12.00
CA VAL A 348 -6.55 -21.78 12.69
C VAL A 348 -5.28 -22.41 12.12
N LYS A 349 -5.14 -22.44 10.80
CA LYS A 349 -3.98 -23.00 10.10
C LYS A 349 -2.67 -22.30 10.45
N ILE A 350 -2.67 -20.98 10.56
CA ILE A 350 -1.47 -20.19 10.91
C ILE A 350 -1.26 -20.03 12.42
N GLY A 351 -2.14 -20.62 13.24
CA GLY A 351 -1.97 -20.71 14.69
C GLY A 351 -2.43 -19.49 15.50
N ILE A 352 -3.13 -18.53 14.88
CA ILE A 352 -3.74 -17.37 15.56
C ILE A 352 -4.94 -17.83 16.39
N ILE A 353 -5.80 -18.68 15.84
CA ILE A 353 -6.93 -19.30 16.56
C ILE A 353 -6.54 -20.73 16.90
N LYS A 354 -6.43 -21.03 18.20
CA LYS A 354 -6.16 -22.39 18.68
C LYS A 354 -7.44 -23.07 19.08
N ILE A 355 -7.68 -24.26 18.57
CA ILE A 355 -8.85 -25.05 18.95
C ILE A 355 -8.34 -26.14 19.88
N LYS A 356 -8.86 -26.14 21.10
CA LYS A 356 -8.57 -27.12 22.14
C LYS A 356 -9.62 -28.21 22.15
#